data_AF-A0A6P0IKN1-F1
#
_entry.id   AF-A0A6P0IKN1-F1
#
_cell.length_a   1.000
_cell.length_b   1.000
_cell.length_c   1.000
_cell.angle_alpha   90.00
_cell.angle_beta   90.00
_cell.angle_gamma   90.00
#
_symmetry.space_group_name_H-M   'P 1'
#
loop_
_entity.id
_entity.type
_entity.pdbx_description
1 polymer ?
#
loop_
_entity_poly.entity_id
_entity_poly.type
_entity_poly.pdbx_seq_one_letter_code
_entity_poly.pdbx_strand_id
1 'polypeptide(L)'
;MRISHKHKFVFLSKPKCASTSIRKALDPYTDVWSTDQKRHYHHHVPASLLKQHFERMGWNWNSYFKFISIRNPWDMLVSLYFYAKPDHRGIYWWEKPRVVSVSQDIIEKYPYNPNTRMPFKQWIKTGKSWDLKQQKFLDDLYSYTLPYYVLDDQNNFLVDYVIRVEHLEEDLDFVSSKLGLKLDSLKINTSKHDHYSQYYDSESKAIVSEMFEYDINYGKYSF
;
A
#
# COMPACT_ATOMS: atom_id res chain seq x y z
N MET A 1 8.18 -4.26 1.45
CA MET A 1 9.35 -3.71 0.74
C MET A 1 10.39 -4.80 0.43
N ARG A 2 11.32 -4.50 -0.48
CA ARG A 2 12.61 -5.21 -0.67
C ARG A 2 13.72 -4.21 -0.91
N ILE A 3 14.93 -4.49 -0.42
CA ILE A 3 16.14 -3.74 -0.77
C ILE A 3 17.19 -4.75 -1.22
N SER A 4 17.88 -4.45 -2.31
CA SER A 4 19.08 -5.16 -2.75
C SER A 4 20.24 -4.17 -2.86
N HIS A 5 21.22 -4.33 -1.99
CA HIS A 5 22.50 -3.65 -2.05
C HIS A 5 23.37 -4.18 -3.19
N LYS A 6 23.25 -5.48 -3.52
CA LYS A 6 23.97 -6.11 -4.63
C LYS A 6 23.47 -5.61 -5.98
N HIS A 7 22.16 -5.60 -6.20
CA HIS A 7 21.53 -5.21 -7.47
C HIS A 7 21.04 -3.76 -7.49
N LYS A 8 21.31 -3.01 -6.41
CA LYS A 8 20.98 -1.58 -6.27
C LYS A 8 19.51 -1.26 -6.57
N PHE A 9 18.60 -1.97 -5.93
CA PHE A 9 17.17 -1.66 -6.03
C PHE A 9 16.46 -1.49 -4.70
N VAL A 10 15.36 -0.73 -4.72
CA VAL A 10 14.39 -0.61 -3.63
C VAL A 10 12.99 -0.80 -4.21
N PHE A 11 12.27 -1.81 -3.72
CA PHE A 11 10.85 -1.97 -3.99
C PHE A 11 10.01 -1.53 -2.79
N LEU A 12 9.21 -0.49 -2.96
CA LEU A 12 8.21 -0.06 -1.99
C LEU A 12 6.91 -0.85 -2.24
N SER A 13 6.21 -1.21 -1.17
CA SER A 13 5.02 -2.05 -1.28
C SER A 13 3.79 -1.26 -0.86
N LYS A 14 3.05 -0.68 -1.80
CA LYS A 14 1.71 -0.14 -1.55
C LYS A 14 0.74 -1.31 -1.23
N PRO A 15 -0.12 -1.20 -0.21
CA PRO A 15 -1.14 -2.21 0.06
C PRO A 15 -2.00 -2.47 -1.17
N LYS A 16 -2.36 -3.74 -1.39
CA LYS A 16 -3.36 -4.17 -2.40
C LYS A 16 -3.02 -3.86 -3.87
N CYS A 17 -1.79 -3.48 -4.17
CA CYS A 17 -1.27 -3.28 -5.54
C CYS A 17 -0.32 -4.42 -5.97
N ALA A 18 -0.74 -5.68 -5.87
CA ALA A 18 0.06 -6.88 -6.19
C ALA A 18 1.43 -7.00 -5.47
N SER A 19 1.64 -6.24 -4.39
CA SER A 19 2.95 -6.13 -3.75
C SER A 19 3.45 -7.44 -3.11
N THR A 20 2.57 -8.39 -2.77
CA THR A 20 3.00 -9.73 -2.36
C THR A 20 3.61 -10.52 -3.51
N SER A 21 3.03 -10.45 -4.70
CA SER A 21 3.54 -11.16 -5.88
C SER A 21 4.90 -10.56 -6.28
N ILE A 22 4.99 -9.23 -6.41
CA ILE A 22 6.25 -8.56 -6.80
C ILE A 22 7.37 -8.85 -5.78
N ARG A 23 7.06 -8.84 -4.48
CA ARG A 23 8.03 -9.23 -3.44
C ARG A 23 8.57 -10.65 -3.64
N LYS A 24 7.72 -11.60 -4.06
CA LYS A 24 8.13 -12.98 -4.32
C LYS A 24 9.08 -13.09 -5.52
N ALA A 25 8.80 -12.37 -6.62
CA ALA A 25 9.71 -12.33 -7.77
C ALA A 25 11.09 -11.73 -7.41
N LEU A 26 11.13 -10.81 -6.45
CA LEU A 26 12.36 -10.15 -6.00
C LEU A 26 13.09 -10.90 -4.87
N ASP A 27 12.46 -11.90 -4.24
CA ASP A 27 13.03 -12.61 -3.08
C ASP A 27 14.42 -13.22 -3.36
N PRO A 28 14.69 -13.84 -4.53
CA PRO A 28 16.02 -14.38 -4.84
C PRO A 28 17.14 -13.34 -4.92
N TYR A 29 16.80 -12.05 -5.06
CA TYR A 29 17.75 -10.95 -5.27
C TYR A 29 17.81 -9.98 -4.10
N THR A 30 17.11 -10.27 -3.01
CA THR A 30 16.92 -9.35 -1.88
C THR A 30 17.99 -9.54 -0.81
N ASP A 31 18.55 -8.44 -0.32
CA ASP A 31 19.45 -8.41 0.85
C ASP A 31 18.69 -8.04 2.14
N VAL A 32 17.64 -7.21 2.03
CA VAL A 32 16.84 -6.76 3.17
C VAL A 32 15.35 -6.95 2.92
N TRP A 33 14.73 -7.75 3.80
CA TRP A 33 13.30 -8.00 3.84
C TRP A 33 12.59 -7.04 4.79
N SER A 34 11.39 -6.62 4.41
CA SER A 34 10.49 -5.94 5.33
C SER A 34 10.02 -6.83 6.49
N THR A 35 9.69 -6.22 7.64
CA THR A 35 9.18 -6.84 8.87
C THR A 35 8.14 -5.93 9.55
N ASP A 36 7.19 -6.51 10.27
CA ASP A 36 6.22 -5.76 11.09
C ASP A 36 6.82 -5.20 12.39
N GLN A 37 8.02 -5.64 12.78
CA GLN A 37 8.63 -5.29 14.06
C GLN A 37 9.41 -3.97 14.05
N LYS A 38 9.82 -3.49 12.87
CA LYS A 38 10.69 -2.33 12.73
C LYS A 38 10.08 -1.33 11.77
N ARG A 39 9.79 -0.13 12.25
CA ARG A 39 9.14 0.96 11.50
C ARG A 39 9.79 1.25 10.14
N HIS A 40 11.12 1.42 10.10
CA HIS A 40 11.86 1.73 8.87
C HIS A 40 11.95 0.56 7.89
N TYR A 41 11.66 -0.67 8.34
CA TYR A 41 11.59 -1.87 7.52
C TYR A 41 10.15 -2.37 7.37
N HIS A 42 9.14 -1.57 7.70
CA HIS A 42 7.75 -2.00 7.63
C HIS A 42 7.38 -2.44 6.20
N HIS A 43 6.47 -3.41 6.07
CA HIS A 43 6.01 -3.90 4.77
C HIS A 43 5.60 -2.76 3.84
N HIS A 44 4.87 -1.80 4.39
CA HIS A 44 4.29 -0.63 3.71
C HIS A 44 4.97 0.69 4.13
N VAL A 45 6.29 0.68 4.33
CA VAL A 45 7.02 1.92 4.63
C VAL A 45 7.01 2.86 3.40
N PRO A 46 6.72 4.16 3.56
CA PRO A 46 6.82 5.16 2.50
C PRO A 46 8.27 5.51 2.19
N ALA A 47 8.52 6.01 0.97
CA ALA A 47 9.85 6.38 0.48
C ALA A 47 10.56 7.38 1.39
N SER A 48 9.85 8.37 1.92
CA SER A 48 10.44 9.42 2.76
C SER A 48 11.05 8.86 4.05
N LEU A 49 10.34 7.98 4.76
CA LEU A 49 10.87 7.31 5.97
C LEU A 49 12.03 6.37 5.66
N LEU A 50 12.00 5.75 4.48
CA LEU A 50 13.08 4.85 4.07
C LEU A 50 14.33 5.62 3.64
N LYS A 51 14.17 6.74 2.94
CA LYS A 51 15.27 7.65 2.57
C LYS A 51 15.98 8.18 3.82
N GLN A 52 15.24 8.62 4.84
CA GLN A 52 15.81 8.99 6.14
C GLN A 52 16.60 7.83 6.78
N HIS A 53 16.11 6.59 6.63
CA HIS A 53 16.84 5.41 7.12
C HIS A 53 18.13 5.15 6.33
N PHE A 54 18.12 5.32 5.00
CA PHE A 54 19.31 5.23 4.17
C PHE A 54 20.38 6.24 4.61
N GLU A 55 19.99 7.49 4.85
CA GLU A 55 20.88 8.54 5.34
C GLU A 55 21.52 8.15 6.68
N ARG A 56 20.72 7.64 7.64
CA ARG A 56 21.23 7.16 8.93
C ARG A 56 22.20 5.98 8.82
N MET A 57 22.01 5.12 7.83
CA MET A 57 22.86 3.96 7.58
C MET A 57 24.10 4.30 6.73
N GLY A 58 24.24 5.55 6.26
CA GLY A 58 25.31 5.94 5.35
C GLY A 58 25.16 5.36 3.93
N TRP A 59 23.95 4.97 3.53
CA TRP A 59 23.66 4.45 2.19
C TRP A 59 23.20 5.58 1.27
N ASN A 60 23.71 5.59 0.03
CA ASN A 60 23.30 6.58 -0.97
C ASN A 60 21.97 6.18 -1.62
N TRP A 61 20.85 6.81 -1.22
CA TRP A 61 19.51 6.61 -1.81
C TRP A 61 19.50 6.73 -3.33
N ASN A 62 20.22 7.71 -3.88
CA ASN A 62 20.23 8.00 -5.31
C ASN A 62 21.03 6.97 -6.13
N SER A 63 21.79 6.09 -5.47
CA SER A 63 22.52 5.00 -6.15
C SER A 63 21.64 3.76 -6.43
N TYR A 64 20.37 3.78 -6.03
CA TYR A 64 19.43 2.67 -6.20
C TYR A 64 18.38 3.04 -7.25
N PHE A 65 17.85 2.04 -7.95
CA PHE A 65 16.60 2.12 -8.70
C PHE A 65 15.43 1.83 -7.75
N LYS A 66 14.54 2.80 -7.55
CA LYS A 66 13.41 2.73 -6.61
C LYS A 66 12.12 2.62 -7.39
N PHE A 67 11.30 1.64 -7.06
CA PHE A 67 10.02 1.45 -7.73
C PHE A 67 8.94 0.99 -6.77
N ILE A 68 7.69 1.20 -7.18
CA ILE A 68 6.47 0.87 -6.44
C ILE A 68 5.41 0.38 -7.42
N SER A 69 4.34 -0.24 -6.92
CA SER A 69 3.18 -0.59 -7.72
C SER A 69 1.92 0.15 -7.27
N ILE A 70 1.07 0.49 -8.23
CA ILE A 70 -0.29 1.04 -8.06
C ILE A 70 -1.31 0.14 -8.76
N ARG A 71 -2.59 0.38 -8.47
CA ARG A 71 -3.75 -0.27 -9.08
C ARG A 71 -4.83 0.80 -9.20
N ASN A 72 -5.79 0.61 -10.11
CA ASN A 72 -7.02 1.40 -10.14
C ASN A 72 -7.56 1.57 -8.69
N PRO A 73 -7.72 2.81 -8.20
CA PRO A 73 -8.00 3.04 -6.78
C PRO A 73 -9.38 2.51 -6.37
N TRP A 74 -10.38 2.53 -7.25
CA TRP A 74 -11.71 1.98 -6.96
C TRP A 74 -11.63 0.46 -6.75
N ASP A 75 -10.90 -0.24 -7.61
CA ASP A 75 -10.67 -1.68 -7.48
C ASP A 75 -9.76 -2.04 -6.29
N MET A 76 -8.73 -1.23 -6.06
CA MET A 76 -7.83 -1.36 -4.91
C MET A 76 -8.59 -1.28 -3.59
N LEU A 77 -9.52 -0.33 -3.45
CA LEU A 77 -10.32 -0.14 -2.24
C LEU A 77 -11.34 -1.25 -2.02
N VAL A 78 -11.96 -1.79 -3.07
CA VAL A 78 -12.79 -3.01 -2.95
C VAL A 78 -11.92 -4.18 -2.46
N SER A 79 -10.76 -4.40 -3.06
CA SER A 79 -9.83 -5.44 -2.63
C SER A 79 -9.34 -5.24 -1.18
N LEU A 80 -9.13 -3.99 -0.77
CA LEU A 80 -8.78 -3.63 0.60
C LEU A 80 -9.94 -3.92 1.55
N TYR A 81 -11.15 -3.51 1.25
CA TYR A 81 -12.33 -3.74 2.08
C TYR A 81 -12.61 -5.23 2.34
N PHE A 82 -12.46 -6.08 1.32
CA PHE A 82 -12.59 -7.54 1.48
C PHE A 82 -11.44 -8.17 2.26
N TYR A 83 -10.26 -7.57 2.20
CA TYR A 83 -9.15 -7.96 3.05
C TYR A 83 -9.36 -7.48 4.49
N ALA A 84 -9.76 -6.23 4.70
CA ALA A 84 -9.85 -5.54 5.98
C ALA A 84 -11.04 -5.94 6.84
N LYS A 85 -12.14 -6.31 6.19
CA LYS A 85 -13.39 -6.74 6.83
C LYS A 85 -13.76 -5.82 8.02
N PRO A 86 -13.81 -4.48 7.83
CA PRO A 86 -14.13 -3.57 8.92
C PRO A 86 -15.45 -3.97 9.54
N ASP A 87 -15.48 -4.07 10.86
CA ASP A 87 -16.73 -4.21 11.56
C ASP A 87 -17.51 -2.88 11.56
N HIS A 88 -18.73 -2.87 12.07
CA HIS A 88 -19.65 -1.73 12.05
C HIS A 88 -19.12 -0.49 12.79
N ARG A 89 -18.07 -0.66 13.61
CA ARG A 89 -17.36 0.42 14.33
C ARG A 89 -16.09 0.87 13.60
N GLY A 90 -15.78 0.26 12.47
CA GLY A 90 -14.59 0.54 11.67
C GLY A 90 -13.31 -0.15 12.17
N ILE A 91 -13.42 -1.18 13.03
CA ILE A 91 -12.26 -1.95 13.49
C ILE A 91 -11.91 -3.01 12.45
N TYR A 92 -10.65 -3.07 12.01
CA TYR A 92 -10.16 -4.09 11.08
C TYR A 92 -9.75 -5.39 11.79
N TRP A 93 -9.82 -6.53 11.09
CA TRP A 93 -9.53 -7.84 11.72
C TRP A 93 -8.09 -8.01 12.22
N TRP A 94 -7.14 -7.25 11.67
CA TRP A 94 -5.74 -7.27 12.09
C TRP A 94 -5.44 -6.30 13.24
N GLU A 95 -6.38 -5.42 13.60
CA GLU A 95 -6.26 -4.56 14.76
C GLU A 95 -6.35 -5.44 16.01
N LYS A 96 -5.18 -5.96 16.42
CA LYS A 96 -5.02 -6.60 17.71
C LYS A 96 -5.17 -5.53 18.80
N PRO A 97 -5.46 -5.92 20.05
CA PRO A 97 -5.45 -5.04 21.21
C PRO A 97 -4.13 -4.33 21.53
N ARG A 98 -3.14 -4.32 20.63
CA ARG A 98 -1.78 -3.91 20.95
C ARG A 98 -1.40 -2.51 20.54
N VAL A 99 -2.17 -1.76 19.75
CA VAL A 99 -1.80 -0.37 19.50
C VAL A 99 -3.04 0.45 19.16
N VAL A 100 -3.07 1.65 19.76
CA VAL A 100 -3.74 2.91 19.38
C VAL A 100 -4.87 3.36 20.30
N SER A 101 -4.57 4.46 21.03
CA SER A 101 -5.42 5.52 21.61
C SER A 101 -6.76 5.17 22.26
N VAL A 102 -7.02 3.91 22.52
CA VAL A 102 -8.16 3.43 23.29
C VAL A 102 -7.57 2.65 24.46
N SER A 103 -8.04 2.90 25.69
CA SER A 103 -7.51 2.16 26.84
C SER A 103 -7.67 0.66 26.60
N GLN A 104 -6.69 -0.11 27.09
CA GLN A 104 -6.68 -1.57 26.98
C GLN A 104 -8.04 -2.17 27.37
N ASP A 105 -8.69 -1.57 28.37
CA ASP A 105 -10.01 -1.91 28.89
C ASP A 105 -11.14 -1.84 27.84
N ILE A 106 -11.12 -0.86 26.93
CA ILE A 106 -12.15 -0.75 25.88
C ILE A 106 -11.92 -1.81 24.82
N ILE A 107 -10.68 -2.13 24.47
CA ILE A 107 -10.41 -3.14 23.45
C ILE A 107 -10.79 -4.53 23.96
N GLU A 108 -10.50 -4.83 25.22
CA GLU A 108 -10.94 -6.08 25.88
C GLU A 108 -12.46 -6.16 26.01
N LYS A 109 -13.13 -5.03 26.27
CA LYS A 109 -14.59 -4.96 26.40
C LYS A 109 -15.32 -5.04 25.05
N TYR A 110 -14.66 -4.69 23.94
CA TYR A 110 -15.29 -4.49 22.65
C TYR A 110 -14.44 -5.04 21.48
N PRO A 111 -14.11 -6.35 21.46
CA PRO A 111 -13.24 -6.95 20.45
C PRO A 111 -13.84 -6.86 19.04
N TYR A 112 -12.99 -6.91 18.01
CA TYR A 112 -13.40 -7.01 16.61
C TYR A 112 -14.51 -8.05 16.41
N ASN A 113 -15.60 -7.67 15.73
CA ASN A 113 -16.72 -8.59 15.47
C ASN A 113 -16.86 -8.87 13.96
N PRO A 114 -16.45 -10.07 13.48
CA PRO A 114 -16.48 -10.42 12.07
C PRO A 114 -17.90 -10.54 11.49
N ASN A 115 -18.92 -10.67 12.33
CA ASN A 115 -20.32 -10.84 11.91
C ASN A 115 -21.04 -9.50 11.67
N THR A 116 -20.43 -8.38 12.07
CA THR A 116 -21.04 -7.05 11.95
C THR A 116 -20.28 -6.21 10.94
N ARG A 117 -20.26 -6.58 9.66
CA ARG A 117 -19.46 -5.87 8.66
C ARG A 117 -20.06 -4.50 8.34
N MET A 118 -19.23 -3.45 8.35
CA MET A 118 -19.66 -2.10 7.92
C MET A 118 -19.97 -2.11 6.41
N PRO A 119 -21.09 -1.54 5.95
CA PRO A 119 -21.37 -1.41 4.52
C PRO A 119 -20.24 -0.68 3.77
N PHE A 120 -19.88 -1.17 2.57
CA PHE A 120 -18.75 -0.64 1.80
C PHE A 120 -18.81 0.88 1.60
N LYS A 121 -19.96 1.39 1.17
CA LYS A 121 -20.16 2.82 0.92
C LYS A 121 -19.99 3.67 2.18
N GLN A 122 -20.45 3.16 3.32
CA GLN A 122 -20.22 3.80 4.62
C GLN A 122 -18.74 3.77 5.00
N TRP A 123 -18.05 2.67 4.71
CA TRP A 123 -16.60 2.55 4.94
C TRP A 123 -15.78 3.51 4.06
N ILE A 124 -16.20 3.80 2.83
CA ILE A 124 -15.54 4.85 2.02
C ILE A 124 -15.62 6.22 2.70
N LYS A 125 -16.72 6.52 3.42
CA LYS A 125 -16.95 7.81 4.09
C LYS A 125 -16.28 7.94 5.46
N THR A 126 -16.09 6.81 6.15
CA THR A 126 -15.72 6.79 7.59
C THR A 126 -14.55 5.87 7.90
N GLY A 127 -13.98 5.25 6.88
CA GLY A 127 -12.85 4.34 7.01
C GLY A 127 -11.60 5.09 7.45
N LYS A 128 -10.77 4.40 8.22
CA LYS A 128 -9.53 4.92 8.79
C LYS A 128 -8.31 4.24 8.17
N SER A 129 -7.15 4.88 8.26
CA SER A 129 -5.89 4.33 7.76
C SER A 129 -4.74 4.62 8.72
N TRP A 130 -3.74 3.75 8.76
CA TRP A 130 -2.58 3.94 9.65
C TRP A 130 -1.53 4.82 8.99
N ASP A 131 -1.21 5.95 9.62
CA ASP A 131 -0.09 6.79 9.23
C ASP A 131 1.18 6.30 9.95
N LEU A 132 2.05 5.64 9.19
CA LEU A 132 3.36 5.18 9.67
C LEU A 132 4.36 6.34 9.88
N LYS A 133 4.20 7.48 9.19
CA LYS A 133 5.02 8.70 9.38
C LYS A 133 4.71 9.39 10.70
N GLN A 134 3.46 9.36 11.14
CA GLN A 134 3.04 9.98 12.41
C GLN A 134 2.76 8.98 13.54
N GLN A 135 2.71 7.68 13.25
CA GLN A 135 2.32 6.61 14.17
C GLN A 135 0.94 6.84 14.81
N LYS A 136 -0.05 7.21 14.00
CA LYS A 136 -1.44 7.41 14.42
C LYS A 136 -2.42 6.93 13.36
N PHE A 137 -3.67 6.69 13.74
CA PHE A 137 -4.74 6.53 12.76
C PHE A 137 -5.12 7.91 12.18
N LEU A 138 -5.41 7.91 10.89
CA LEU A 138 -6.12 8.98 10.18
C LEU A 138 -7.59 8.60 10.09
N ASP A 139 -8.47 9.58 10.15
CA ASP A 139 -9.92 9.41 10.02
C ASP A 139 -10.38 9.33 8.55
N ASP A 140 -9.47 8.93 7.67
CA ASP A 140 -9.68 8.75 6.24
C ASP A 140 -8.80 7.59 5.69
N LEU A 141 -8.88 7.37 4.38
CA LEU A 141 -8.12 6.34 3.66
C LEU A 141 -6.84 6.89 2.99
N TYR A 142 -6.37 8.08 3.38
CA TYR A 142 -5.28 8.79 2.70
C TYR A 142 -3.95 8.01 2.68
N SER A 143 -3.65 7.22 3.73
CA SER A 143 -2.39 6.45 3.77
C SER A 143 -2.34 5.28 2.77
N TYR A 144 -3.41 5.09 1.99
CA TYR A 144 -3.46 4.18 0.84
C TYR A 144 -3.25 4.88 -0.51
N THR A 145 -3.10 6.20 -0.58
CA THR A 145 -2.85 6.97 -1.82
C THR A 145 -1.39 6.88 -2.27
N LEU A 146 -1.11 7.08 -3.56
CA LEU A 146 0.26 7.11 -4.10
C LEU A 146 1.11 8.23 -3.46
N PRO A 147 0.64 9.49 -3.34
CA PRO A 147 1.40 10.57 -2.70
C PRO A 147 1.97 10.21 -1.33
N TYR A 148 1.19 9.52 -0.50
CA TYR A 148 1.65 9.10 0.82
C TYR A 148 2.94 8.26 0.77
N TYR A 149 3.10 7.42 -0.26
CA TYR A 149 4.27 6.54 -0.42
C TYR A 149 5.45 7.18 -1.14
N VAL A 150 5.21 8.11 -2.08
CA VAL A 150 6.26 8.54 -3.02
C VAL A 150 6.72 9.98 -2.83
N LEU A 151 5.95 10.83 -2.15
CA LEU A 151 6.31 12.21 -1.91
C LEU A 151 6.98 12.39 -0.53
N ASP A 152 7.98 13.27 -0.48
CA ASP A 152 8.46 13.88 0.76
C ASP A 152 7.64 15.13 1.14
N ASP A 153 8.01 15.76 2.25
CA ASP A 153 7.32 16.93 2.79
C ASP A 153 7.51 18.20 1.91
N GLN A 154 8.40 18.14 0.92
CA GLN A 154 8.62 19.18 -0.09
C GLN A 154 7.98 18.82 -1.44
N ASN A 155 7.15 17.77 -1.49
CA ASN A 155 6.52 17.24 -2.70
C ASN A 155 7.49 16.72 -3.78
N ASN A 156 8.72 16.35 -3.40
CA ASN A 156 9.62 15.68 -4.35
C ASN A 156 9.18 14.23 -4.54
N PHE A 157 9.16 13.79 -5.80
CA PHE A 157 8.86 12.40 -6.15
C PHE A 157 10.09 11.52 -5.96
N LEU A 158 10.04 10.59 -5.00
CA LEU A 158 11.21 9.85 -4.50
C LEU A 158 11.46 8.50 -5.20
N VAL A 159 10.63 8.12 -6.17
CA VAL A 159 10.75 6.84 -6.88
C VAL A 159 11.00 7.06 -8.36
N ASP A 160 11.68 6.11 -9.00
CA ASP A 160 12.09 6.20 -10.41
C ASP A 160 11.07 5.55 -11.36
N TYR A 161 10.26 4.63 -10.85
CA TYR A 161 9.27 3.91 -11.67
C TYR A 161 8.05 3.46 -10.87
N VAL A 162 6.89 3.45 -11.51
CA VAL A 162 5.62 3.02 -10.92
C VAL A 162 4.97 1.99 -11.84
N ILE A 163 4.87 0.77 -11.32
CA ILE A 163 4.20 -0.35 -11.97
C ILE A 163 2.69 -0.18 -11.83
N ARG A 164 1.93 -0.41 -12.90
CA ARG A 164 0.47 -0.56 -12.87
C ARG A 164 0.13 -2.04 -12.86
N VAL A 165 -0.69 -2.45 -11.89
CA VAL A 165 -1.11 -3.86 -11.78
C VAL A 165 -1.84 -4.35 -13.04
N GLU A 166 -2.52 -3.45 -13.72
CA GLU A 166 -3.22 -3.68 -14.99
C GLU A 166 -2.26 -3.96 -16.16
N HIS A 167 -0.99 -3.59 -16.02
CA HIS A 167 0.10 -3.78 -17.00
C HIS A 167 1.27 -4.58 -16.40
N LEU A 168 0.98 -5.43 -15.41
CA LEU A 168 2.01 -6.00 -14.53
C LEU A 168 3.10 -6.76 -15.29
N GLU A 169 2.74 -7.52 -16.33
CA GLU A 169 3.72 -8.29 -17.12
C GLU A 169 4.68 -7.36 -17.86
N GLU A 170 4.17 -6.39 -18.62
CA GLU A 170 4.96 -5.40 -19.37
C GLU A 170 5.88 -4.59 -18.44
N ASP A 171 5.33 -4.12 -17.32
CA ASP A 171 6.07 -3.31 -16.36
C ASP A 171 7.13 -4.13 -15.60
N LEU A 172 6.87 -5.42 -15.35
CA LEU A 172 7.87 -6.32 -14.78
C LEU A 172 8.99 -6.64 -15.76
N ASP A 173 8.68 -6.81 -17.06
CA ASP A 173 9.70 -6.99 -18.10
C ASP A 173 10.63 -5.78 -18.19
N PHE A 174 10.06 -4.56 -18.08
CA PHE A 174 10.84 -3.34 -17.99
C PHE A 174 11.76 -3.34 -16.76
N VAL A 175 11.23 -3.65 -15.57
CA VAL A 175 12.04 -3.71 -14.34
C VAL A 175 13.12 -4.79 -14.41
N SER A 176 12.79 -5.96 -14.97
CA SER A 176 13.71 -7.07 -15.19
C SER A 176 14.88 -6.63 -16.07
N SER A 177 14.58 -5.97 -17.18
CA SER A 177 15.57 -5.41 -18.11
C SER A 177 16.40 -4.31 -17.47
N LYS A 178 15.77 -3.39 -16.72
CA LYS A 178 16.42 -2.28 -16.04
C LYS A 178 17.44 -2.75 -14.99
N LEU A 179 17.15 -3.84 -14.31
CA LEU A 179 18.01 -4.41 -13.26
C LEU A 179 18.97 -5.48 -13.76
N GLY A 180 18.84 -5.94 -15.02
CA GLY A 180 19.59 -7.09 -15.53
C GLY A 180 19.28 -8.38 -14.77
N LEU A 181 18.02 -8.52 -14.32
CA LEU A 181 17.53 -9.67 -13.54
C LEU A 181 16.56 -10.49 -14.38
N LYS A 182 16.26 -11.71 -13.92
CA LYS A 182 15.15 -12.51 -14.42
C LYS A 182 14.05 -12.53 -13.37
N LEU A 183 12.97 -11.79 -13.61
CA LEU A 183 11.80 -11.80 -12.75
C LEU A 183 10.77 -12.77 -13.35
N ASP A 184 10.46 -13.85 -12.65
CA ASP A 184 9.47 -14.82 -13.14
C ASP A 184 8.08 -14.18 -13.23
N SER A 185 7.29 -14.57 -14.23
CA SER A 185 5.91 -14.12 -14.35
C SER A 185 5.10 -14.63 -13.15
N LEU A 186 4.31 -13.74 -12.58
CA LEU A 186 3.68 -13.98 -11.29
C LEU A 186 2.21 -14.35 -11.47
N LYS A 187 1.78 -15.46 -10.85
CA LYS A 187 0.35 -15.65 -10.58
C LYS A 187 -0.11 -14.56 -9.61
N ILE A 188 -1.03 -13.72 -10.10
CA ILE A 188 -1.62 -12.62 -9.33
C ILE A 188 -2.60 -13.23 -8.32
N ASN A 189 -2.47 -12.86 -7.04
CA ASN A 189 -3.55 -13.10 -6.08
C ASN A 189 -4.73 -12.23 -6.49
N THR A 190 -5.69 -12.80 -7.22
CA THR A 190 -6.95 -12.14 -7.54
C THR A 190 -7.87 -12.26 -6.33
N SER A 191 -8.31 -11.12 -5.80
CA SER A 191 -9.34 -11.12 -4.79
C SER A 191 -10.66 -11.54 -5.42
N LYS A 192 -11.37 -12.50 -4.80
CA LYS A 192 -12.70 -12.92 -5.24
C LYS A 192 -13.72 -11.90 -4.77
N HIS A 193 -14.15 -11.04 -5.67
CA HIS A 193 -15.28 -10.11 -5.54
C HIS A 193 -15.81 -9.80 -6.94
N ASP A 194 -17.02 -9.25 -7.02
CA ASP A 194 -17.57 -8.75 -8.28
C ASP A 194 -16.73 -7.59 -8.82
N HIS A 195 -17.01 -7.19 -10.06
CA HIS A 195 -16.39 -6.00 -10.63
C HIS A 195 -16.57 -4.80 -9.70
N TYR A 196 -15.51 -4.01 -9.49
CA TYR A 196 -15.48 -2.94 -8.48
C TYR A 196 -16.64 -1.94 -8.65
N SER A 197 -17.07 -1.71 -9.90
CA SER A 197 -18.15 -0.75 -10.20
C SER A 197 -19.49 -1.09 -9.54
N GLN A 198 -19.71 -2.36 -9.16
CA GLN A 198 -20.94 -2.80 -8.47
C GLN A 198 -21.02 -2.36 -7.00
N TYR A 199 -19.92 -1.89 -6.42
CA TYR A 199 -19.84 -1.52 -5.00
C TYR A 199 -20.10 -0.03 -4.75
N TYR A 200 -19.97 0.81 -5.78
CA TYR A 200 -20.01 2.26 -5.66
C TYR A 200 -21.38 2.85 -6.03
N ASP A 201 -21.67 4.00 -5.43
CA ASP A 201 -22.64 4.98 -5.93
C ASP A 201 -21.93 6.29 -6.28
N SER A 202 -22.70 7.27 -6.75
CA SER A 202 -22.16 8.59 -7.14
C SER A 202 -21.38 9.28 -6.01
N GLU A 203 -21.87 9.19 -4.76
CA GLU A 203 -21.22 9.83 -3.61
C GLU A 203 -19.89 9.15 -3.28
N SER A 204 -19.90 7.82 -3.05
CA SER A 204 -18.68 7.07 -2.73
C SER A 204 -17.65 7.11 -3.87
N LYS A 205 -18.10 7.16 -5.13
CA LYS A 205 -17.23 7.37 -6.29
C LYS A 205 -16.54 8.73 -6.21
N ALA A 206 -17.28 9.80 -5.94
CA ALA A 206 -16.73 11.16 -5.87
C ALA A 206 -15.68 11.31 -4.75
N ILE A 207 -15.95 10.74 -3.57
CA ILE A 207 -14.99 10.73 -2.45
C ILE A 207 -13.67 10.07 -2.85
N VAL A 208 -13.74 8.93 -3.54
CA VAL A 208 -12.53 8.25 -4.02
C VAL A 208 -11.85 9.05 -5.13
N SER A 209 -12.61 9.66 -6.05
CA SER A 209 -12.05 10.50 -7.12
C SER A 209 -11.22 11.66 -6.56
N GLU A 210 -11.72 12.32 -5.52
CA GLU A 210 -11.02 13.44 -4.87
C GLU A 210 -9.78 12.95 -4.09
N MET A 211 -9.96 11.97 -3.19
CA MET A 211 -8.88 11.49 -2.33
C MET A 211 -7.74 10.82 -3.12
N PHE A 212 -8.06 10.14 -4.22
CA PHE A 212 -7.10 9.42 -5.06
C PHE A 212 -6.83 10.12 -6.40
N GLU A 213 -7.10 11.43 -6.51
CA GLU A 213 -6.90 12.19 -7.75
C GLU A 213 -5.50 11.98 -8.34
N TYR A 214 -4.46 11.98 -7.48
CA TYR A 214 -3.09 11.75 -7.92
C TYR A 214 -2.88 10.34 -8.50
N ASP A 215 -3.39 9.29 -7.84
CA ASP A 215 -3.33 7.91 -8.34
C ASP A 215 -4.06 7.78 -9.69
N ILE A 216 -5.23 8.42 -9.82
CA ILE A 216 -6.07 8.43 -11.02
C ILE A 216 -5.33 9.08 -12.19
N ASN A 217 -4.81 10.29 -11.97
CA ASN A 217 -4.09 11.04 -12.99
C ASN A 217 -2.80 10.34 -13.41
N TYR A 218 -2.03 9.81 -12.44
CA TYR A 218 -0.80 9.08 -12.72
C TYR A 218 -1.09 7.80 -13.52
N GLY A 219 -2.07 7.01 -13.07
CA GLY A 219 -2.42 5.73 -13.67
C GLY A 219 -3.25 5.84 -14.96
N LYS A 220 -3.76 7.04 -15.27
CA LYS A 220 -4.75 7.31 -16.32
C LYS A 220 -6.01 6.47 -16.17
N TYR A 221 -6.47 6.32 -14.92
CA TYR A 221 -7.64 5.51 -14.62
C TYR A 221 -8.93 6.25 -14.93
N SER A 222 -9.93 5.50 -15.37
CA SER A 222 -11.32 5.93 -15.42
C SER A 222 -12.16 4.92 -14.63
N PHE A 223 -13.31 5.39 -14.13
CA PHE A 223 -14.26 4.53 -13.45
C PHE A 223 -15.05 3.69 -14.45
#